data_AF-A0AAU2K7V8-F1
#
_entry.id   AF-A0AAU2K7V8-F1
#
_cell.length_a   1.000
_cell.length_b   1.000
_cell.length_c   1.000
_cell.angle_alpha   90.00
_cell.angle_beta   90.00
_cell.angle_gamma   90.00
#
_symmetry.space_group_name_H-M   'P 1'
#
loop_
_entity.id
_entity.type
_entity.pdbx_description
1 polymer ?
#
loop_
_entity_poly.entity_id
_entity_poly.type
_entity_poly.pdbx_seq_one_letter_code
_entity_poly.pdbx_strand_id
1 'polypeptide(L)'
;MCAAVLAVGLLAAPAQASAGASAGSSARASAGAEPAEAELRGARWALKGTGKDVRFRGLSAVSRTTAWVAGSKGTVLRTVDGGRTWGDVSPPGAAAEGLELRDIEAFDARRAVALSIGEGEASRVLRTEDGGATWTEAFRNPDPRAFYDCLTFFDSQHGLAMSDPVDGRFRILSTDDGGRSWRVLPGEGMPAALPGEAGFAASGQCLVSAGPRDVWLATGGGATARVLHSADRGLTWRATESTVPAGDPARGVFALAFRDRTRGLAVGGDYRAGQASPQAAAVSSDGGRSWRQAAAPPPAYRSGAAWYPYSGGTALAVGPTGTDVTADGGRNWRPLDAGSFDTVDCAADTGCWASGEKGRVARLERR
;
A
#
# COMPACT_ATOMS: atom_id res chain seq x y z
N MET A 1 10.91 -61.34 24.68
CA MET A 1 10.28 -62.68 24.61
C MET A 1 9.32 -62.79 25.79
N CYS A 2 8.17 -63.46 25.66
CA CYS A 2 7.01 -63.40 26.58
C CYS A 2 6.38 -61.98 26.64
N ALA A 3 5.12 -61.68 26.30
CA ALA A 3 3.87 -62.46 26.08
C ALA A 3 3.29 -63.12 27.35
N ALA A 4 1.97 -63.20 27.58
CA ALA A 4 0.75 -62.54 27.06
C ALA A 4 -0.43 -62.91 28.04
N VAL A 5 -1.76 -62.73 27.85
CA VAL A 5 -2.69 -62.37 26.75
C VAL A 5 -3.96 -61.75 27.41
N LEU A 6 -4.76 -60.90 26.72
CA LEU A 6 -6.21 -60.76 27.03
C LEU A 6 -7.06 -60.34 25.81
N ALA A 7 -8.29 -60.87 25.75
CA ALA A 7 -9.34 -60.86 24.71
C ALA A 7 -9.60 -59.51 23.98
N VAL A 8 -9.89 -59.44 22.66
CA VAL A 8 -11.10 -59.94 21.93
C VAL A 8 -12.39 -59.32 22.51
N GLY A 9 -13.05 -58.33 21.89
CA GLY A 9 -13.93 -58.42 20.70
C GLY A 9 -15.40 -58.18 21.15
N LEU A 10 -16.41 -57.79 20.34
CA LEU A 10 -16.54 -57.49 18.91
C LEU A 10 -17.68 -56.45 18.69
N LEU A 11 -17.67 -55.80 17.52
CA LEU A 11 -18.82 -55.23 16.77
C LEU A 11 -19.64 -54.06 17.36
N ALA A 12 -20.38 -53.39 16.46
CA ALA A 12 -21.24 -52.23 16.72
C ALA A 12 -22.56 -52.32 15.94
N ALA A 13 -23.60 -51.63 16.42
CA ALA A 13 -24.85 -51.36 15.70
C ALA A 13 -25.42 -49.98 16.12
N PRO A 14 -26.21 -49.27 15.28
CA PRO A 14 -26.39 -47.82 15.43
C PRO A 14 -27.77 -47.32 15.88
N ALA A 15 -27.76 -46.09 16.42
CA ALA A 15 -28.75 -45.01 16.30
C ALA A 15 -30.27 -45.28 16.51
N GLN A 16 -30.81 -44.66 17.57
CA GLN A 16 -32.14 -44.00 17.55
C GLN A 16 -32.01 -42.58 18.14
N ALA A 17 -33.02 -41.73 17.95
CA ALA A 17 -32.88 -40.27 18.03
C ALA A 17 -33.90 -39.60 18.98
N SER A 18 -33.52 -38.41 19.47
CA SER A 18 -34.34 -37.31 20.04
C SER A 18 -35.25 -37.63 21.25
N ALA A 19 -35.54 -36.71 22.17
CA ALA A 19 -35.41 -35.25 22.17
C ALA A 19 -35.28 -34.69 23.61
N GLY A 20 -35.09 -33.36 23.75
CA GLY A 20 -35.62 -32.61 24.90
C GLY A 20 -34.60 -32.03 25.90
N ALA A 21 -34.06 -30.85 25.60
CA ALA A 21 -33.77 -29.80 26.59
C ALA A 21 -33.56 -28.45 25.88
N SER A 22 -34.34 -27.42 26.21
CA SER A 22 -34.20 -26.09 25.64
C SER A 22 -33.20 -25.25 26.44
N ALA A 23 -32.03 -24.97 25.88
CA ALA A 23 -31.10 -23.95 26.39
C ALA A 23 -31.21 -22.69 25.52
N GLY A 24 -31.60 -21.56 26.12
CA GLY A 24 -31.75 -20.29 25.41
C GLY A 24 -30.41 -19.74 24.95
N SER A 25 -30.12 -19.79 23.64
CA SER A 25 -28.94 -19.13 23.08
C SER A 25 -29.14 -17.62 23.08
N SER A 26 -28.61 -16.95 24.11
CA SER A 26 -28.51 -15.49 24.14
C SER A 26 -27.48 -15.06 23.09
N ALA A 27 -27.96 -14.71 21.90
CA ALA A 27 -27.13 -14.19 20.82
C ALA A 27 -26.43 -12.89 21.27
N ARG A 28 -25.16 -13.00 21.67
CA ARG A 28 -24.29 -11.83 21.90
C ARG A 28 -24.02 -11.17 20.55
N ALA A 29 -24.87 -10.20 20.20
CA ALA A 29 -24.63 -9.31 19.08
C ALA A 29 -23.23 -8.69 19.21
N SER A 30 -22.47 -8.68 18.11
CA SER A 30 -21.08 -8.24 18.10
C SER A 30 -20.98 -6.71 18.16
N ALA A 31 -21.13 -6.15 19.36
CA ALA A 31 -20.85 -4.76 19.66
C ALA A 31 -19.34 -4.47 19.50
N GLY A 32 -18.93 -4.04 18.30
CA GLY A 32 -17.51 -3.79 17.98
C GLY A 32 -17.21 -3.01 16.70
N ALA A 33 -18.22 -2.45 16.02
CA ALA A 33 -18.04 -1.68 14.78
C ALA A 33 -18.02 -0.15 14.97
N GLU A 34 -18.75 0.35 15.97
CA GLU A 34 -18.99 1.80 16.19
C GLU A 34 -17.76 2.71 16.45
N PRO A 35 -16.69 2.33 17.20
CA PRO A 35 -15.75 3.33 17.70
C PRO A 35 -14.97 4.05 16.60
N ALA A 36 -14.44 3.34 15.62
CA ALA A 36 -13.62 3.94 14.56
C ALA A 36 -14.43 4.78 13.55
N GLU A 37 -15.70 4.44 13.33
CA GLU A 37 -16.57 5.31 12.53
C GLU A 37 -16.91 6.58 13.31
N ALA A 38 -17.17 6.48 14.62
CA ALA A 38 -17.34 7.65 15.48
C ALA A 38 -16.06 8.52 15.54
N GLU A 39 -14.86 7.91 15.50
CA GLU A 39 -13.58 8.62 15.47
C GLU A 39 -13.40 9.50 14.22
N LEU A 40 -13.90 9.07 13.06
CA LEU A 40 -13.85 9.90 11.84
C LEU A 40 -15.06 10.83 11.63
N ARG A 41 -16.10 10.78 12.47
CA ARG A 41 -17.17 11.80 12.46
C ARG A 41 -16.57 13.17 12.79
N GLY A 42 -16.59 14.10 11.83
CA GLY A 42 -16.01 15.44 11.95
C GLY A 42 -14.49 15.53 11.74
N ALA A 43 -13.83 14.45 11.31
CA ALA A 43 -12.43 14.49 10.88
C ALA A 43 -12.28 15.21 9.53
N ARG A 44 -11.14 15.90 9.33
CA ARG A 44 -10.79 16.65 8.11
C ARG A 44 -9.27 16.77 7.96
N TRP A 45 -8.78 17.14 6.78
CA TRP A 45 -7.37 17.39 6.54
C TRP A 45 -6.93 18.77 7.03
N ALA A 46 -6.19 18.79 8.14
CA ALA A 46 -5.51 20.00 8.61
C ALA A 46 -4.18 20.15 7.86
N LEU A 47 -4.10 21.15 6.97
CA LEU A 47 -2.90 21.44 6.18
C LEU A 47 -1.70 21.77 7.08
N LYS A 48 -0.53 21.27 6.68
CA LYS A 48 0.77 21.44 7.35
C LYS A 48 1.73 22.11 6.36
N GLY A 49 1.83 23.43 6.42
CA GLY A 49 2.52 24.24 5.42
C GLY A 49 4.01 23.89 5.29
N THR A 50 4.42 23.43 4.11
CA THR A 50 5.82 23.00 3.82
C THR A 50 6.71 24.11 3.28
N GLY A 51 6.13 25.20 2.74
CA GLY A 51 6.88 26.26 2.06
C GLY A 51 7.49 25.85 0.71
N LYS A 52 7.10 24.72 0.12
CA LYS A 52 7.60 24.22 -1.17
C LYS A 52 6.55 24.29 -2.27
N ASP A 53 7.00 24.46 -3.51
CA ASP A 53 6.19 24.22 -4.72
C ASP A 53 6.77 23.05 -5.54
N VAL A 54 6.38 21.85 -5.11
CA VAL A 54 6.71 20.53 -5.67
C VAL A 54 5.52 19.60 -5.50
N ARG A 55 5.55 18.41 -6.12
CA ARG A 55 4.53 17.37 -5.93
C ARG A 55 5.10 16.24 -5.10
N PHE A 56 4.57 16.06 -3.89
CA PHE A 56 4.91 14.95 -3.01
C PHE A 56 4.07 13.73 -3.37
N ARG A 57 4.73 12.58 -3.52
CA ARG A 57 4.10 11.29 -3.87
C ARG A 57 4.60 10.13 -3.01
N GLY A 58 5.81 10.23 -2.48
CA GLY A 58 6.24 9.41 -1.36
C GLY A 58 5.76 10.02 -0.06
N LEU A 59 5.26 9.19 0.84
CA LEU A 59 4.83 9.54 2.19
C LEU A 59 5.03 8.34 3.11
N SER A 60 5.66 8.55 4.27
CA SER A 60 5.65 7.57 5.36
C SER A 60 5.29 8.24 6.68
N ALA A 61 4.25 7.73 7.31
CA ALA A 61 3.69 8.18 8.58
C ALA A 61 4.27 7.35 9.73
N VAL A 62 5.33 7.88 10.36
CA VAL A 62 5.97 7.24 11.51
C VAL A 62 5.13 7.42 12.80
N SER A 63 4.49 8.59 12.97
CA SER A 63 3.54 8.87 14.06
C SER A 63 2.66 10.10 13.77
N ARG A 64 1.75 10.45 14.70
CA ARG A 64 1.05 11.75 14.75
C ARG A 64 1.97 12.98 14.81
N THR A 65 3.25 12.80 15.14
CA THR A 65 4.27 13.88 15.20
C THR A 65 5.31 13.78 14.10
N THR A 66 5.64 12.56 13.65
CA THR A 66 6.76 12.29 12.75
C THR A 66 6.26 11.77 11.41
N ALA A 67 6.64 12.44 10.33
CA ALA A 67 6.35 12.00 8.97
C ALA A 67 7.45 12.46 8.01
N TRP A 68 7.64 11.69 6.94
CA TRP A 68 8.52 11.99 5.83
C TRP A 68 7.71 12.11 4.55
N VAL A 69 8.05 13.06 3.67
CA VAL A 69 7.47 13.17 2.32
C VAL A 69 8.58 13.33 1.28
N ALA A 70 8.42 12.66 0.14
CA ALA A 70 9.36 12.68 -0.97
C ALA A 70 8.63 13.03 -2.28
N GLY A 71 9.30 13.79 -3.15
CA GLY A 71 8.65 14.37 -4.32
C GLY A 71 9.59 14.90 -5.40
N SER A 72 8.99 15.64 -6.32
CA SER A 72 9.67 16.22 -7.48
C SER A 72 10.89 17.11 -7.14
N LYS A 73 11.80 17.26 -8.10
CA LYS A 73 13.06 18.02 -7.97
C LYS A 73 13.96 17.48 -6.84
N GLY A 74 13.97 16.17 -6.61
CA GLY A 74 14.75 15.50 -5.56
C GLY A 74 14.34 15.83 -4.12
N THR A 75 13.16 16.42 -3.90
CA THR A 75 12.80 17.02 -2.60
C THR A 75 12.42 15.95 -1.58
N VAL A 76 13.06 15.96 -0.40
CA VAL A 76 12.60 15.22 0.79
C VAL A 76 12.43 16.19 1.96
N LEU A 77 11.26 16.15 2.59
CA LEU A 77 11.00 16.87 3.85
C LEU A 77 10.71 15.88 4.98
N ARG A 78 11.08 16.26 6.20
CA ARG A 78 10.76 15.53 7.43
C ARG A 78 10.19 16.49 8.48
N THR A 79 9.14 16.07 9.17
CA THR A 79 8.67 16.70 10.42
C THR A 79 8.85 15.74 11.59
N VAL A 80 9.01 16.30 12.79
CA VAL A 80 9.04 15.58 14.08
C VAL A 80 8.11 16.23 15.12
N ASP A 81 7.37 17.28 14.73
CA ASP A 81 6.57 18.13 15.63
C ASP A 81 5.07 18.17 15.29
N GLY A 82 4.60 17.29 14.42
CA GLY A 82 3.21 17.26 13.93
C GLY A 82 2.95 18.20 12.74
N GLY A 83 3.99 18.55 11.98
CA GLY A 83 3.89 19.38 10.79
C GLY A 83 3.69 20.87 11.11
N ARG A 84 4.16 21.31 12.29
CA ARG A 84 4.31 22.74 12.62
C ARG A 84 5.54 23.30 11.92
N THR A 85 6.60 22.51 11.83
CA THR A 85 7.79 22.77 11.02
C THR A 85 8.15 21.56 10.16
N TRP A 86 8.88 21.82 9.07
CA TRP A 86 9.44 20.83 8.17
C TRP A 86 10.92 21.14 7.97
N GLY A 87 11.78 20.18 8.25
CA GLY A 87 13.18 20.23 7.83
C GLY A 87 13.28 19.79 6.38
N ASP A 88 13.95 20.60 5.55
CA ASP A 88 14.45 20.14 4.26
C ASP A 88 15.64 19.21 4.52
N VAL A 89 15.51 17.97 4.04
CA VAL A 89 16.47 16.88 4.25
C VAL A 89 16.73 16.15 2.93
N SER A 90 16.60 16.89 1.82
CA SER A 90 16.76 16.39 0.45
C SER A 90 18.17 15.84 0.21
N PRO A 91 18.33 14.70 -0.51
CA PRO A 91 19.64 14.15 -0.80
C PRO A 91 20.53 15.14 -1.59
N PRO A 92 21.81 15.33 -1.21
CA PRO A 92 22.73 16.19 -1.95
C PRO A 92 22.80 15.78 -3.43
N GLY A 93 22.79 16.76 -4.34
CA GLY A 93 22.84 16.53 -5.79
C GLY A 93 21.49 16.21 -6.46
N ALA A 94 20.52 15.61 -5.76
CA ALA A 94 19.30 15.05 -6.34
C ALA A 94 18.50 16.01 -7.25
N ALA A 95 18.42 17.30 -6.88
CA ALA A 95 17.74 18.32 -7.68
C ALA A 95 18.50 18.69 -8.97
N ALA A 96 19.84 18.62 -8.97
CA ALA A 96 20.70 18.89 -10.13
C ALA A 96 20.80 17.67 -11.06
N GLU A 97 20.70 16.46 -10.50
CA GLU A 97 20.60 15.20 -11.25
C GLU A 97 19.17 14.92 -11.77
N GLY A 98 18.20 15.80 -11.48
CA GLY A 98 16.83 15.69 -11.99
C GLY A 98 16.00 14.56 -11.38
N LEU A 99 16.37 14.05 -10.20
CA LEU A 99 15.71 12.89 -9.58
C LEU A 99 14.25 13.21 -9.22
N GLU A 100 13.33 12.32 -9.59
CA GLU A 100 11.92 12.42 -9.24
C GLU A 100 11.60 11.36 -8.17
N LEU A 101 11.67 11.77 -6.91
CA LEU A 101 11.35 10.87 -5.81
C LEU A 101 9.83 10.62 -5.78
N ARG A 102 9.42 9.35 -5.77
CA ARG A 102 8.01 8.93 -5.77
C ARG A 102 7.61 8.07 -4.59
N ASP A 103 8.60 7.51 -3.89
CA ASP A 103 8.38 6.67 -2.74
C ASP A 103 9.38 6.98 -1.62
N ILE A 104 8.96 6.77 -0.38
CA ILE A 104 9.82 6.85 0.80
C ILE A 104 9.22 6.02 1.94
N GLU A 105 9.96 5.03 2.41
CA GLU A 105 9.64 4.19 3.57
C GLU A 105 10.54 4.60 4.74
N ALA A 106 9.95 4.93 5.89
CA ALA A 106 10.67 5.43 7.06
C ALA A 106 10.48 4.53 8.29
N PHE A 107 11.59 4.02 8.83
CA PHE A 107 11.57 3.18 10.02
C PHE A 107 11.42 4.00 11.31
N ASP A 108 11.88 5.25 11.32
CA ASP A 108 11.76 6.21 12.42
C ASP A 108 12.09 7.66 11.97
N ALA A 109 12.31 8.57 12.91
CA ALA A 109 12.69 9.96 12.64
C ALA A 109 14.12 10.15 12.09
N ARG A 110 14.94 9.10 11.99
CA ARG A 110 16.33 9.11 11.52
C ARG A 110 16.57 8.23 10.30
N ARG A 111 15.92 7.07 10.21
CA ARG A 111 16.21 6.04 9.20
C ARG A 111 15.08 5.96 8.17
N ALA A 112 15.42 6.22 6.91
CA ALA A 112 14.48 6.15 5.79
C ALA A 112 15.18 5.70 4.49
N VAL A 113 14.38 5.17 3.57
CA VAL A 113 14.77 4.70 2.23
C VAL A 113 13.83 5.34 1.21
N ALA A 114 14.37 6.03 0.21
CA ALA A 114 13.61 6.74 -0.82
C ALA A 114 13.91 6.19 -2.23
N LEU A 115 12.90 6.18 -3.09
CA LEU A 115 12.99 5.73 -4.48
C LEU A 115 12.90 6.92 -5.45
N SER A 116 13.93 7.10 -6.26
CA SER A 116 13.87 7.87 -7.50
C SER A 116 13.36 6.98 -8.62
N ILE A 117 12.45 7.50 -9.44
CA ILE A 117 11.94 6.83 -10.65
C ILE A 117 12.69 7.28 -11.91
N GLY A 118 12.51 6.54 -13.00
CA GLY A 118 12.99 6.91 -14.33
C GLY A 118 13.71 5.76 -15.02
N GLU A 119 13.86 5.86 -16.34
CA GLU A 119 14.57 4.86 -17.15
C GLU A 119 16.06 4.79 -16.77
N GLY A 120 16.62 3.58 -16.75
CA GLY A 120 18.06 3.38 -16.49
C GLY A 120 18.50 3.98 -15.15
N GLU A 121 19.63 4.70 -15.15
CA GLU A 121 20.25 5.27 -13.94
C GLU A 121 19.44 6.36 -13.21
N ALA A 122 18.30 6.80 -13.76
CA ALA A 122 17.35 7.66 -13.04
C ALA A 122 16.58 6.89 -11.96
N SER A 123 16.39 5.58 -12.13
CA SER A 123 15.90 4.68 -11.08
C SER A 123 17.01 4.41 -10.05
N ARG A 124 16.79 4.88 -8.81
CA ARG A 124 17.77 4.78 -7.71
C ARG A 124 17.12 4.59 -6.36
N VAL A 125 17.79 3.85 -5.47
CA VAL A 125 17.42 3.76 -4.05
C VAL A 125 18.43 4.53 -3.21
N LEU A 126 17.94 5.53 -2.48
CA LEU A 126 18.71 6.40 -1.59
C LEU A 126 18.33 6.10 -0.13
N ARG A 127 19.30 6.14 0.79
CA ARG A 127 19.07 5.75 2.19
C ARG A 127 19.79 6.66 3.19
N THR A 128 19.18 6.90 4.35
CA THR A 128 19.75 7.70 5.46
C THR A 128 19.68 6.98 6.81
N GLU A 129 20.60 7.32 7.74
CA GLU A 129 20.64 6.83 9.14
C GLU A 129 20.61 7.96 10.18
N ASP A 130 20.62 9.23 9.76
CA ASP A 130 20.83 10.40 10.63
C ASP A 130 19.70 11.44 10.55
N GLY A 131 18.62 11.14 9.82
CA GLY A 131 17.51 12.04 9.60
C GLY A 131 17.61 12.84 8.31
N GLY A 132 18.36 12.33 7.33
CA GLY A 132 18.59 12.95 6.02
C GLY A 132 19.59 14.10 6.05
N ALA A 133 20.49 14.12 7.05
CA ALA A 133 21.67 14.98 7.04
C ALA A 133 22.76 14.41 6.13
N THR A 134 22.84 13.08 6.02
CA THR A 134 23.56 12.37 4.95
C THR A 134 22.66 11.33 4.28
N TRP A 135 22.97 11.02 3.03
CA TRP A 135 22.31 10.00 2.23
C TRP A 135 23.35 9.16 1.50
N THR A 136 23.07 7.87 1.35
CA THR A 136 23.87 6.90 0.60
C THR A 136 23.05 6.38 -0.57
N GLU A 137 23.64 6.35 -1.77
CA GLU A 137 23.06 5.66 -2.93
C GLU A 137 23.30 4.15 -2.74
N ALA A 138 22.26 3.42 -2.33
CA ALA A 138 22.31 1.99 -2.03
C ALA A 138 22.05 1.11 -3.27
N PHE A 139 21.45 1.70 -4.31
CA PHE A 139 21.25 1.08 -5.61
C PHE A 139 21.09 2.14 -6.70
N ARG A 140 21.68 1.88 -7.87
CA ARG A 140 21.45 2.58 -9.14
C ARG A 140 21.16 1.52 -10.19
N ASN A 141 20.09 1.69 -10.96
CA ASN A 141 19.66 0.72 -11.95
C ASN A 141 20.60 0.71 -13.19
N PRO A 142 21.20 -0.45 -13.56
CA PRO A 142 22.07 -0.56 -14.73
C PRO A 142 21.36 -1.05 -16.01
N ASP A 143 20.11 -1.52 -15.96
CA ASP A 143 19.37 -1.90 -17.17
C ASP A 143 18.60 -0.68 -17.69
N PRO A 144 18.95 -0.12 -18.88
CA PRO A 144 18.31 1.10 -19.39
C PRO A 144 16.81 0.95 -19.66
N ARG A 145 16.30 -0.28 -19.69
CA ARG A 145 14.89 -0.60 -19.95
C ARG A 145 14.06 -0.73 -18.66
N ALA A 146 14.70 -0.83 -17.51
CA ALA A 146 14.02 -0.94 -16.22
C ALA A 146 13.67 0.45 -15.66
N PHE A 147 12.52 0.52 -14.99
CA PHE A 147 11.93 1.72 -14.40
C PHE A 147 11.26 1.27 -13.10
N TYR A 148 11.74 1.74 -11.94
CA TYR A 148 11.23 1.32 -10.63
C TYR A 148 10.19 2.31 -10.10
N ASP A 149 8.98 1.84 -9.78
CA ASP A 149 7.85 2.70 -9.38
C ASP A 149 7.68 2.84 -7.86
N CYS A 150 7.83 1.74 -7.13
CA CYS A 150 7.41 1.59 -5.73
C CYS A 150 8.35 0.65 -4.95
N LEU A 151 8.42 0.82 -3.63
CA LEU A 151 9.10 -0.06 -2.68
C LEU A 151 8.25 -0.30 -1.41
N THR A 152 8.57 -1.34 -0.64
CA THR A 152 7.92 -1.61 0.65
C THR A 152 8.81 -2.46 1.56
N PHE A 153 8.64 -2.32 2.89
CA PHE A 153 9.38 -3.09 3.89
C PHE A 153 8.48 -3.99 4.77
N PHE A 154 8.79 -5.29 4.82
CA PHE A 154 8.12 -6.26 5.71
C PHE A 154 8.49 -6.06 7.18
N ASP A 155 9.72 -5.59 7.40
CA ASP A 155 10.36 -5.33 8.69
C ASP A 155 11.57 -4.40 8.47
N SER A 156 12.29 -4.00 9.53
CA SER A 156 13.42 -3.06 9.41
C SER A 156 14.68 -3.61 8.73
N GLN A 157 14.64 -4.83 8.18
CA GLN A 157 15.74 -5.45 7.43
C GLN A 157 15.31 -5.89 6.03
N HIS A 158 14.08 -6.37 5.86
CA HIS A 158 13.64 -6.97 4.60
C HIS A 158 12.66 -6.08 3.85
N GLY A 159 12.98 -5.76 2.61
CA GLY A 159 12.13 -4.98 1.71
C GLY A 159 12.30 -5.36 0.26
N LEU A 160 11.36 -4.90 -0.57
CA LEU A 160 11.37 -5.07 -2.02
C LEU A 160 11.20 -3.71 -2.72
N ALA A 161 11.69 -3.62 -3.95
CA ALA A 161 11.30 -2.58 -4.90
C ALA A 161 10.91 -3.23 -6.23
N MET A 162 9.95 -2.65 -6.94
CA MET A 162 9.37 -3.22 -8.15
C MET A 162 9.61 -2.31 -9.35
N SER A 163 10.02 -2.92 -10.47
CA SER A 163 10.16 -2.28 -11.77
C SER A 163 9.21 -2.88 -12.79
N ASP A 164 8.78 -2.00 -13.69
CA ASP A 164 8.02 -2.28 -14.90
C ASP A 164 8.60 -3.44 -15.73
N PRO A 165 7.79 -4.08 -16.59
CA PRO A 165 8.18 -5.33 -17.24
C PRO A 165 9.33 -5.18 -18.22
N VAL A 166 10.41 -5.93 -17.96
CA VAL A 166 11.55 -6.04 -18.86
C VAL A 166 11.71 -7.51 -19.24
N ASP A 167 11.94 -7.78 -20.53
CA ASP A 167 11.95 -9.15 -21.08
C ASP A 167 10.63 -9.92 -20.80
N GLY A 168 9.52 -9.19 -20.67
CA GLY A 168 8.16 -9.71 -20.48
C GLY A 168 7.74 -10.01 -19.04
N ARG A 169 8.54 -9.62 -18.03
CA ARG A 169 8.22 -9.83 -16.60
C ARG A 169 8.62 -8.63 -15.75
N PHE A 170 7.83 -8.30 -14.74
CA PHE A 170 8.19 -7.31 -13.71
C PHE A 170 9.50 -7.70 -13.02
N ARG A 171 10.41 -6.74 -12.82
CA ARG A 171 11.68 -6.97 -12.11
C ARG A 171 11.49 -6.63 -10.64
N ILE A 172 11.97 -7.50 -9.75
CA ILE A 172 11.91 -7.27 -8.29
C ILE A 172 13.34 -7.13 -7.75
N LEU A 173 13.63 -6.02 -7.08
CA LEU A 173 14.77 -5.90 -6.18
C LEU A 173 14.39 -6.37 -4.78
N SER A 174 15.36 -6.93 -4.06
CA SER A 174 15.22 -7.30 -2.65
C SER A 174 16.43 -6.87 -1.84
N THR A 175 16.17 -6.46 -0.60
CA THR A 175 17.16 -6.21 0.46
C THR A 175 16.85 -7.07 1.67
N ASP A 176 17.90 -7.48 2.38
CA ASP A 176 17.86 -8.17 3.68
C ASP A 176 18.72 -7.49 4.77
N ASP A 177 19.29 -6.31 4.48
CA ASP A 177 20.13 -5.53 5.39
C ASP A 177 19.50 -4.16 5.80
N GLY A 178 18.22 -3.95 5.46
CA GLY A 178 17.46 -2.74 5.72
C GLY A 178 17.58 -1.68 4.62
N GLY A 179 17.90 -2.09 3.39
CA GLY A 179 18.01 -1.24 2.21
C GLY A 179 19.39 -0.65 1.96
N ARG A 180 20.44 -1.14 2.65
CA ARG A 180 21.85 -0.71 2.47
C ARG A 180 22.48 -1.34 1.24
N SER A 181 22.04 -2.53 0.87
CA SER A 181 22.32 -3.17 -0.42
C SER A 181 21.06 -3.82 -1.00
N TRP A 182 21.04 -3.98 -2.33
CA TRP A 182 19.92 -4.53 -3.08
C TRP A 182 20.40 -5.49 -4.16
N ARG A 183 19.62 -6.55 -4.40
CA ARG A 183 19.85 -7.52 -5.49
C ARG A 183 18.57 -7.76 -6.28
N VAL A 184 18.69 -7.98 -7.59
CA VAL A 184 17.56 -8.42 -8.42
C VAL A 184 17.23 -9.88 -8.08
N LEU A 185 15.96 -10.19 -7.86
CA LEU A 185 15.48 -11.55 -7.64
C LEU A 185 15.33 -12.32 -8.98
N PRO A 186 15.44 -13.67 -8.97
CA PRO A 186 15.19 -14.49 -10.15
C PRO A 186 13.77 -14.31 -10.69
N GLY A 187 13.61 -14.25 -12.02
CA GLY A 187 12.35 -13.90 -12.69
C GLY A 187 11.42 -15.10 -12.97
N GLU A 188 11.86 -16.32 -12.72
CA GLU A 188 11.17 -17.56 -13.08
C GLU A 188 9.79 -17.68 -12.41
N GLY A 189 9.70 -17.28 -11.14
CA GLY A 189 8.47 -17.29 -10.35
C GLY A 189 7.54 -16.09 -10.55
N MET A 190 7.92 -15.11 -11.38
CA MET A 190 7.07 -13.98 -11.76
C MET A 190 6.26 -14.33 -13.03
N PRO A 191 4.92 -14.28 -13.03
CA PRO A 191 4.11 -14.43 -14.23
C PRO A 191 4.50 -13.47 -15.36
N ALA A 192 4.19 -13.83 -16.60
CA ALA A 192 4.31 -12.91 -17.72
C ALA A 192 3.43 -11.67 -17.50
N ALA A 193 3.96 -10.51 -17.89
CA ALA A 193 3.19 -9.29 -18.07
C ALA A 193 2.28 -9.40 -19.30
N LEU A 194 1.13 -8.73 -19.26
CA LEU A 194 0.26 -8.57 -20.43
C LEU A 194 0.83 -7.47 -21.35
N PRO A 195 0.47 -7.45 -22.64
CA PRO A 195 0.86 -6.36 -23.53
C PRO A 195 0.37 -5.01 -22.99
N GLY A 196 1.30 -4.06 -22.81
CA GLY A 196 1.03 -2.75 -22.24
C GLY A 196 0.78 -2.73 -20.72
N GLU A 197 1.04 -3.83 -20.01
CA GLU A 197 0.90 -3.85 -18.55
C GLU A 197 2.07 -3.15 -17.85
N ALA A 198 1.76 -2.31 -16.88
CA ALA A 198 2.71 -1.52 -16.11
C ALA A 198 2.30 -1.37 -14.63
N GLY A 199 3.24 -0.94 -13.81
CA GLY A 199 2.99 -0.33 -12.50
C GLY A 199 2.53 1.13 -12.63
N PHE A 200 2.39 1.82 -11.49
CA PHE A 200 2.16 3.25 -11.49
C PHE A 200 2.81 3.92 -10.25
N ALA A 201 3.88 4.69 -10.47
CA ALA A 201 4.53 5.55 -9.47
C ALA A 201 3.68 6.77 -9.04
N ALA A 202 2.42 6.53 -8.66
CA ALA A 202 1.48 7.57 -8.25
C ALA A 202 1.62 7.98 -6.77
N SER A 203 2.01 7.04 -5.90
CA SER A 203 1.83 7.17 -4.44
C SER A 203 2.75 6.30 -3.57
N GLY A 204 3.66 5.51 -4.17
CA GLY A 204 4.37 4.39 -3.54
C GLY A 204 3.53 3.13 -3.34
N GLN A 205 2.19 3.23 -3.29
CA GLN A 205 1.31 2.15 -2.86
C GLN A 205 0.97 1.12 -3.96
N CYS A 206 1.72 1.11 -5.07
CA CYS A 206 1.60 0.06 -6.10
C CYS A 206 2.27 -1.25 -5.68
N LEU A 207 3.16 -1.23 -4.67
CA LEU A 207 3.73 -2.42 -4.02
C LEU A 207 3.52 -2.31 -2.51
N VAL A 208 2.82 -3.27 -1.88
CA VAL A 208 2.55 -3.23 -0.43
C VAL A 208 2.76 -4.58 0.24
N SER A 209 3.35 -4.59 1.43
CA SER A 209 3.53 -5.78 2.26
C SER A 209 2.56 -5.83 3.44
N ALA A 210 2.28 -7.02 3.97
CA ALA A 210 1.51 -7.17 5.21
C ALA A 210 1.99 -8.39 6.01
N GLY A 211 2.63 -8.13 7.16
CA GLY A 211 3.32 -9.17 7.93
C GLY A 211 4.66 -9.59 7.27
N PRO A 212 5.28 -10.69 7.74
CA PRO A 212 6.70 -10.90 7.51
C PRO A 212 7.08 -11.38 6.09
N ARG A 213 6.12 -11.76 5.22
CA ARG A 213 6.42 -12.40 3.92
C ARG A 213 5.43 -12.13 2.79
N ASP A 214 4.16 -11.83 3.10
CA ASP A 214 3.13 -11.62 2.09
C ASP A 214 3.25 -10.20 1.49
N VAL A 215 3.27 -10.10 0.16
CA VAL A 215 3.38 -8.86 -0.61
C VAL A 215 2.47 -8.88 -1.83
N TRP A 216 1.88 -7.74 -2.16
CA TRP A 216 1.01 -7.54 -3.32
C TRP A 216 1.50 -6.40 -4.20
N LEU A 217 1.38 -6.60 -5.51
CA LEU A 217 1.73 -5.67 -6.58
C LEU A 217 0.46 -5.35 -7.39
N ALA A 218 0.13 -4.08 -7.55
CA ALA A 218 -0.95 -3.58 -8.39
C ALA A 218 -0.45 -3.20 -9.79
N THR A 219 -1.25 -3.49 -10.81
CA THR A 219 -0.92 -3.18 -12.20
C THR A 219 -2.10 -2.58 -12.98
N GLY A 220 -1.77 -1.96 -14.11
CA GLY A 220 -2.72 -1.44 -15.08
C GLY A 220 -2.14 -1.38 -16.49
N GLY A 221 -2.71 -0.54 -17.33
CA GLY A 221 -2.31 -0.27 -18.72
C GLY A 221 -2.70 -1.37 -19.72
N GLY A 222 -2.55 -2.63 -19.32
CA GLY A 222 -2.92 -3.80 -20.11
C GLY A 222 -4.43 -4.06 -20.20
N ALA A 223 -4.77 -5.16 -20.88
CA ALA A 223 -6.16 -5.57 -21.11
C ALA A 223 -6.97 -5.78 -19.81
N THR A 224 -6.33 -6.19 -18.72
CA THR A 224 -6.91 -6.33 -17.38
C THR A 224 -6.01 -5.69 -16.33
N ALA A 225 -6.61 -5.07 -15.31
CA ALA A 225 -5.90 -4.51 -14.16
C ALA A 225 -5.72 -5.61 -13.12
N ARG A 226 -4.48 -6.04 -12.85
CA ARG A 226 -4.20 -7.20 -12.01
C ARG A 226 -3.72 -6.80 -10.62
N VAL A 227 -3.84 -7.74 -9.69
CA VAL A 227 -3.05 -7.76 -8.46
C VAL A 227 -2.28 -9.07 -8.42
N LEU A 228 -0.96 -8.98 -8.34
CA LEU A 228 -0.05 -10.10 -8.17
C LEU A 228 0.25 -10.26 -6.68
N HIS A 229 0.30 -11.51 -6.19
CA HIS A 229 0.57 -11.83 -4.78
C HIS A 229 1.71 -12.84 -4.63
N SER A 230 2.70 -12.52 -3.78
CA SER A 230 3.71 -13.45 -3.28
C SER A 230 3.53 -13.68 -1.78
N ALA A 231 3.80 -14.91 -1.32
CA ALA A 231 3.81 -15.30 0.10
C ALA A 231 5.22 -15.61 0.63
N ASP A 232 6.25 -15.32 -0.17
CA ASP A 232 7.63 -15.77 -0.01
C ASP A 232 8.66 -14.64 -0.28
N ARG A 233 8.28 -13.39 -0.02
CA ARG A 233 9.12 -12.18 -0.24
C ARG A 233 9.55 -11.99 -1.70
N GLY A 234 8.61 -12.18 -2.62
CA GLY A 234 8.77 -11.83 -4.02
C GLY A 234 9.45 -12.89 -4.90
N LEU A 235 9.61 -14.14 -4.42
CA LEU A 235 10.22 -15.22 -5.19
C LEU A 235 9.23 -15.92 -6.12
N THR A 236 7.99 -16.17 -5.67
CA THR A 236 6.91 -16.74 -6.50
C THR A 236 5.62 -15.94 -6.39
N TRP A 237 4.95 -15.72 -7.52
CA TRP A 237 3.81 -14.81 -7.62
C TRP A 237 2.60 -15.44 -8.32
N ARG A 238 1.41 -15.15 -7.81
CA ARG A 238 0.12 -15.46 -8.45
C ARG A 238 -0.54 -14.17 -8.92
N ALA A 239 -0.70 -14.00 -10.23
CA ALA A 239 -1.55 -12.94 -10.78
C ALA A 239 -3.04 -13.26 -10.61
N THR A 240 -3.83 -12.25 -10.26
CA THR A 240 -5.30 -12.32 -10.15
C THR A 240 -5.90 -11.05 -10.74
N GLU A 241 -6.94 -11.15 -11.56
CA GLU A 241 -7.63 -9.97 -12.09
C GLU A 241 -8.41 -9.23 -11.00
N SER A 242 -8.40 -7.90 -11.04
CA SER A 242 -9.25 -7.03 -10.21
C SER A 242 -10.53 -6.65 -10.96
N THR A 243 -11.45 -5.94 -10.28
CA THR A 243 -12.64 -5.34 -10.92
C THR A 243 -12.48 -3.85 -11.24
N VAL A 244 -11.27 -3.30 -11.05
CA VAL A 244 -10.97 -1.88 -11.29
C VAL A 244 -10.77 -1.66 -12.81
N PRO A 245 -11.15 -0.50 -13.39
CA PRO A 245 -11.07 -0.26 -14.83
C PRO A 245 -9.70 -0.56 -15.45
N ALA A 246 -9.72 -1.05 -16.69
CA ALA A 246 -8.55 -1.52 -17.45
C ALA A 246 -8.73 -1.28 -18.96
N GLY A 247 -7.88 -1.90 -19.78
CA GLY A 247 -7.99 -1.90 -21.25
C GLY A 247 -7.56 -0.59 -21.91
N ASP A 248 -6.80 0.24 -21.20
CA ASP A 248 -6.32 1.55 -21.62
C ASP A 248 -5.04 1.88 -20.81
N PRO A 249 -3.95 2.39 -21.42
CA PRO A 249 -2.73 2.81 -20.73
C PRO A 249 -2.93 3.73 -19.51
N ALA A 250 -4.03 4.48 -19.42
CA ALA A 250 -4.32 5.35 -18.27
C ALA A 250 -5.16 4.70 -17.16
N ARG A 251 -5.42 3.38 -17.25
CA ARG A 251 -6.33 2.67 -16.35
C ARG A 251 -5.69 1.50 -15.62
N GLY A 252 -6.06 1.34 -14.35
CA GLY A 252 -5.71 0.16 -13.57
C GLY A 252 -5.92 0.33 -12.08
N VAL A 253 -5.27 -0.54 -11.30
CA VAL A 253 -5.09 -0.36 -9.86
C VAL A 253 -3.82 0.48 -9.64
N PHE A 254 -3.91 1.55 -8.86
CA PHE A 254 -2.81 2.48 -8.59
C PHE A 254 -2.32 2.40 -7.14
N ALA A 255 -3.19 2.01 -6.21
CA ALA A 255 -2.82 1.75 -4.83
C ALA A 255 -3.53 0.53 -4.25
N LEU A 256 -2.80 -0.19 -3.41
CA LEU A 256 -3.29 -1.27 -2.57
C LEU A 256 -3.25 -0.85 -1.10
N ALA A 257 -4.12 -1.44 -0.29
CA ALA A 257 -3.98 -1.39 1.16
C ALA A 257 -4.35 -2.75 1.76
N PHE A 258 -3.36 -3.49 2.27
CA PHE A 258 -3.59 -4.76 2.96
C PHE A 258 -3.46 -4.57 4.47
N ARG A 259 -4.54 -4.87 5.19
CA ARG A 259 -4.55 -4.82 6.67
C ARG A 259 -3.88 -6.05 7.28
N ASP A 260 -4.02 -7.16 6.59
CA ASP A 260 -3.50 -8.48 6.91
C ASP A 260 -3.53 -9.33 5.63
N ARG A 261 -3.06 -10.57 5.71
CA ARG A 261 -2.97 -11.49 4.57
C ARG A 261 -4.30 -11.95 3.95
N THR A 262 -5.44 -11.45 4.42
CA THR A 262 -6.78 -11.76 3.88
C THR A 262 -7.52 -10.51 3.40
N ARG A 263 -7.44 -9.39 4.14
CA ARG A 263 -8.22 -8.18 3.91
C ARG A 263 -7.42 -7.13 3.14
N GLY A 264 -7.73 -7.02 1.84
CA GLY A 264 -7.11 -6.08 0.91
C GLY A 264 -8.10 -5.11 0.28
N LEU A 265 -7.66 -3.89 0.05
CA LEU A 265 -8.30 -2.90 -0.81
C LEU A 265 -7.44 -2.71 -2.07
N ALA A 266 -8.09 -2.46 -3.19
CA ALA A 266 -7.48 -2.01 -4.43
C ALA A 266 -8.23 -0.76 -4.90
N VAL A 267 -7.53 0.34 -5.17
CA VAL A 267 -8.12 1.57 -5.68
C VAL A 267 -7.41 2.05 -6.95
N GLY A 268 -8.14 2.75 -7.80
CA GLY A 268 -7.65 3.18 -9.10
C GLY A 268 -8.74 3.83 -9.94
N GLY A 269 -8.75 3.58 -11.25
CA GLY A 269 -9.67 4.22 -12.20
C GLY A 269 -8.95 4.65 -13.48
N ASP A 270 -9.43 5.73 -14.12
CA ASP A 270 -8.77 6.42 -15.25
C ASP A 270 -8.14 7.72 -14.71
N TYR A 271 -6.81 7.88 -14.83
CA TYR A 271 -6.14 9.04 -14.22
C TYR A 271 -6.43 10.38 -14.92
N ARG A 272 -7.05 10.36 -16.11
CA ARG A 272 -7.22 11.57 -16.94
C ARG A 272 -8.24 12.52 -16.32
N ALA A 273 -7.90 13.81 -16.33
CA ALA A 273 -8.75 14.86 -15.77
C ALA A 273 -10.16 14.84 -16.39
N GLY A 274 -11.18 14.88 -15.52
CA GLY A 274 -12.60 14.87 -15.92
C GLY A 274 -13.18 13.50 -16.29
N GLN A 275 -12.39 12.41 -16.31
CA GLN A 275 -12.92 11.07 -16.55
C GLN A 275 -13.59 10.51 -15.29
N ALA A 276 -14.80 9.96 -15.45
CA ALA A 276 -15.47 9.21 -14.40
C ALA A 276 -14.78 7.86 -14.18
N SER A 277 -14.72 7.40 -12.93
CA SER A 277 -14.19 6.07 -12.59
C SER A 277 -15.24 5.30 -11.78
N PRO A 278 -16.35 4.84 -12.41
CA PRO A 278 -17.50 4.25 -11.70
C PRO A 278 -17.22 2.90 -11.02
N GLN A 279 -15.98 2.40 -11.12
CA GLN A 279 -15.49 1.17 -10.48
C GLN A 279 -14.13 1.41 -9.78
N ALA A 280 -13.88 2.63 -9.29
CA ALA A 280 -12.59 3.07 -8.71
C ALA A 280 -12.07 2.30 -7.49
N ALA A 281 -12.81 1.33 -6.95
CA ALA A 281 -12.40 0.51 -5.80
C ALA A 281 -12.92 -0.93 -5.87
N ALA A 282 -12.08 -1.86 -5.46
CA ALA A 282 -12.38 -3.28 -5.27
C ALA A 282 -11.86 -3.78 -3.91
N VAL A 283 -12.45 -4.85 -3.39
CA VAL A 283 -12.10 -5.44 -2.09
C VAL A 283 -11.80 -6.94 -2.20
N SER A 284 -10.85 -7.41 -1.40
CA SER A 284 -10.53 -8.83 -1.24
C SER A 284 -10.66 -9.24 0.23
N SER A 285 -11.12 -10.46 0.45
CA SER A 285 -11.25 -11.10 1.78
C SER A 285 -10.57 -12.47 1.83
N ASP A 286 -9.68 -12.75 0.88
CA ASP A 286 -8.98 -14.03 0.70
C ASP A 286 -7.50 -13.86 0.29
N GLY A 287 -6.95 -12.65 0.47
CA GLY A 287 -5.54 -12.34 0.21
C GLY A 287 -5.24 -12.07 -1.26
N GLY A 288 -6.18 -11.49 -2.00
CA GLY A 288 -6.05 -11.27 -3.44
C GLY A 288 -6.08 -12.58 -4.23
N ARG A 289 -6.95 -13.52 -3.86
CA ARG A 289 -7.32 -14.70 -4.68
C ARG A 289 -8.62 -14.45 -5.45
N SER A 290 -9.51 -13.62 -4.91
CA SER A 290 -10.61 -12.99 -5.62
C SER A 290 -10.77 -11.52 -5.21
N TRP A 291 -11.29 -10.73 -6.14
CA TRP A 291 -11.68 -9.34 -5.93
C TRP A 291 -13.17 -9.17 -6.16
N ARG A 292 -13.81 -8.34 -5.33
CA ARG A 292 -15.22 -7.97 -5.46
C ARG A 292 -15.33 -6.46 -5.63
N GLN A 293 -16.12 -6.03 -6.60
CA GLN A 293 -16.39 -4.62 -6.85
C GLN A 293 -17.03 -3.97 -5.61
N ALA A 294 -16.57 -2.78 -5.21
CA ALA A 294 -17.26 -1.97 -4.22
C ALA A 294 -18.66 -1.59 -4.74
N ALA A 295 -19.69 -1.73 -3.91
CA ALA A 295 -21.08 -1.45 -4.24
C ALA A 295 -21.34 0.06 -4.40
N ALA A 296 -20.66 0.87 -3.59
CA ALA A 296 -20.50 2.31 -3.79
C ALA A 296 -18.99 2.63 -3.77
N PRO A 297 -18.29 2.64 -4.92
CA PRO A 297 -16.89 3.04 -5.01
C PRO A 297 -16.73 4.57 -4.88
N PRO A 298 -15.49 5.08 -4.71
CA PRO A 298 -15.19 6.49 -4.91
C PRO A 298 -15.68 6.97 -6.29
N PRO A 299 -16.17 8.22 -6.42
CA PRO A 299 -16.79 8.71 -7.66
C PRO A 299 -15.80 8.96 -8.81
N ALA A 300 -14.51 8.96 -8.51
CA ALA A 300 -13.41 9.29 -9.42
C ALA A 300 -12.13 8.56 -9.00
N TYR A 301 -11.14 8.56 -9.88
CA TYR A 301 -9.81 7.99 -9.66
C TYR A 301 -9.21 8.31 -8.28
N ARG A 302 -8.68 7.27 -7.61
CA ARG A 302 -7.93 7.37 -6.35
C ARG A 302 -6.54 6.76 -6.54
N SER A 303 -5.53 7.50 -6.10
CA SER A 303 -4.11 7.23 -6.28
C SER A 303 -3.43 6.63 -5.05
N GLY A 304 -4.02 6.78 -3.87
CA GLY A 304 -3.51 6.23 -2.60
C GLY A 304 -4.65 5.72 -1.70
N ALA A 305 -4.36 4.73 -0.85
CA ALA A 305 -5.29 4.19 0.14
C ALA A 305 -4.58 3.70 1.41
N ALA A 306 -5.20 3.90 2.57
CA ALA A 306 -4.68 3.45 3.86
C ALA A 306 -5.80 2.95 4.78
N TRP A 307 -5.54 1.88 5.55
CA TRP A 307 -6.43 1.45 6.62
C TRP A 307 -6.29 2.35 7.84
N TYR A 308 -7.41 2.75 8.45
CA TYR A 308 -7.37 3.44 9.73
C TYR A 308 -7.01 2.43 10.84
N PRO A 309 -5.94 2.66 11.64
CA PRO A 309 -5.45 1.71 12.63
C PRO A 309 -6.53 1.26 13.62
N TYR A 310 -6.44 0.00 14.04
CA TYR A 310 -7.33 -0.67 15.00
C TYR A 310 -8.84 -0.71 14.69
N SER A 311 -9.29 -0.08 13.61
CA SER A 311 -10.71 0.01 13.23
C SER A 311 -11.40 -1.32 12.94
N GLY A 312 -12.74 -1.33 12.91
CA GLY A 312 -13.52 -2.50 12.45
C GLY A 312 -13.31 -2.76 10.95
N GLY A 313 -13.51 -1.73 10.14
CA GLY A 313 -13.37 -1.78 8.67
C GLY A 313 -13.12 -0.40 8.05
N THR A 314 -12.50 0.52 8.79
CA THR A 314 -12.36 1.92 8.37
C THR A 314 -11.10 2.12 7.53
N ALA A 315 -11.22 2.77 6.39
CA ALA A 315 -10.09 3.11 5.51
C ALA A 315 -10.34 4.42 4.76
N LEU A 316 -9.25 5.00 4.27
CA LEU A 316 -9.20 6.24 3.50
C LEU A 316 -8.72 5.92 2.08
N ALA A 317 -9.24 6.65 1.09
CA ALA A 317 -8.71 6.67 -0.27
C ALA A 317 -8.61 8.12 -0.73
N VAL A 318 -7.47 8.51 -1.30
CA VAL A 318 -7.20 9.88 -1.78
C VAL A 318 -6.94 9.91 -3.27
N GLY A 319 -7.20 11.06 -3.89
CA GLY A 319 -6.78 11.34 -5.25
C GLY A 319 -6.87 12.83 -5.59
N PRO A 320 -6.58 13.21 -6.84
CA PRO A 320 -6.58 14.61 -7.26
C PRO A 320 -7.93 15.35 -7.11
N THR A 321 -9.03 14.61 -6.94
CA THR A 321 -10.39 15.17 -6.84
C THR A 321 -11.04 15.03 -5.45
N GLY A 322 -10.33 14.54 -4.44
CA GLY A 322 -10.86 14.47 -3.07
C GLY A 322 -10.34 13.30 -2.23
N THR A 323 -10.89 13.20 -1.03
CA THR A 323 -10.73 12.04 -0.13
C THR A 323 -12.08 11.38 0.11
N ASP A 324 -12.11 10.06 0.03
CA ASP A 324 -13.25 9.23 0.42
C ASP A 324 -12.89 8.36 1.63
N VAL A 325 -13.91 8.02 2.42
CA VAL A 325 -13.81 7.14 3.59
C VAL A 325 -14.79 5.98 3.46
N THR A 326 -14.36 4.81 3.89
CA THR A 326 -15.22 3.64 4.14
C THR A 326 -15.21 3.30 5.62
N ALA A 327 -16.28 2.67 6.11
CA ALA A 327 -16.36 2.08 7.46
C ALA A 327 -16.60 0.56 7.43
N ASP A 328 -16.93 0.00 6.27
CA ASP A 328 -17.40 -1.39 6.09
C ASP A 328 -16.39 -2.29 5.36
N GLY A 329 -15.12 -1.89 5.34
CA GLY A 329 -14.04 -2.61 4.67
C GLY A 329 -13.96 -2.38 3.17
N GLY A 330 -14.37 -1.20 2.69
CA GLY A 330 -14.24 -0.77 1.30
C GLY A 330 -15.39 -1.17 0.38
N ARG A 331 -16.50 -1.67 0.92
CA ARG A 331 -17.67 -2.06 0.11
C ARG A 331 -18.49 -0.83 -0.25
N ASN A 332 -18.62 0.11 0.68
CA ASN A 332 -19.23 1.41 0.46
C ASN A 332 -18.27 2.52 0.90
N TRP A 333 -18.11 3.51 0.03
CA TRP A 333 -17.30 4.70 0.21
C TRP A 333 -18.20 5.94 0.20
N ARG A 334 -17.80 6.96 0.94
CA ARG A 334 -18.43 8.29 0.93
C ARG A 334 -17.37 9.39 0.95
N PRO A 335 -17.62 10.57 0.36
CA PRO A 335 -16.70 11.70 0.47
C PRO A 335 -16.45 12.09 1.92
N LEU A 336 -15.19 12.38 2.25
CA LEU A 336 -14.75 12.88 3.54
C LEU A 336 -14.34 14.35 3.46
N ASP A 337 -13.54 14.71 2.45
CA ASP A 337 -12.94 16.04 2.34
C ASP A 337 -12.62 16.42 0.87
N ALA A 338 -12.67 17.71 0.57
CA ALA A 338 -12.39 18.28 -0.74
C ALA A 338 -10.93 18.75 -0.83
N GLY A 339 -10.04 17.86 -1.28
CA GLY A 339 -8.62 18.17 -1.44
C GLY A 339 -7.91 17.20 -2.38
N SER A 340 -7.09 17.77 -3.27
CA SER A 340 -6.15 17.03 -4.12
C SER A 340 -4.99 16.51 -3.28
N PHE A 341 -4.83 15.20 -3.20
CA PHE A 341 -3.68 14.51 -2.62
C PHE A 341 -3.30 13.33 -3.53
N ASP A 342 -2.02 12.99 -3.60
CA ASP A 342 -1.52 11.85 -4.37
C ASP A 342 -1.41 10.58 -3.50
N THR A 343 -1.03 10.70 -2.22
CA THR A 343 -0.83 9.55 -1.32
C THR A 343 -1.34 9.82 0.10
N VAL A 344 -1.63 8.74 0.85
CA VAL A 344 -2.18 8.75 2.22
C VAL A 344 -1.60 7.58 3.02
N ASP A 345 -1.16 7.82 4.25
CA ASP A 345 -0.62 6.78 5.14
C ASP A 345 -1.05 7.03 6.59
N CYS A 346 -1.09 5.99 7.42
CA CYS A 346 -1.61 6.02 8.79
C CYS A 346 -0.72 5.27 9.79
N ALA A 347 0.06 6.04 10.55
CA ALA A 347 0.90 5.53 11.63
C ALA A 347 0.10 4.80 12.71
N ALA A 348 0.72 3.81 13.36
CA ALA A 348 0.11 2.98 14.39
C ALA A 348 -0.54 3.78 15.55
N ASP A 349 -0.05 4.97 15.89
CA ASP A 349 -0.66 5.83 16.92
C ASP A 349 -1.87 6.66 16.42
N THR A 350 -2.59 6.14 15.41
CA THR A 350 -3.67 6.76 14.63
C THR A 350 -3.25 8.05 13.90
N GLY A 351 -1.97 8.19 13.57
CA GLY A 351 -1.42 9.35 12.87
C GLY A 351 -1.57 9.24 11.36
N CYS A 352 -2.75 9.60 10.84
CA CYS A 352 -2.97 9.66 9.39
C CYS A 352 -2.49 10.98 8.78
N TRP A 353 -1.76 10.87 7.67
CA TRP A 353 -1.21 11.95 6.87
C TRP A 353 -1.58 11.78 5.39
N ALA A 354 -1.56 12.87 4.63
CA ALA A 354 -1.69 12.85 3.17
C ALA A 354 -0.79 13.90 2.53
N SER A 355 -0.25 13.63 1.34
CA SER A 355 0.61 14.55 0.59
C SER A 355 0.25 14.58 -0.91
N GLY A 356 0.65 15.65 -1.63
CA GLY A 356 0.30 15.82 -3.04
C GLY A 356 0.93 17.04 -3.72
N GLU A 357 0.21 17.63 -4.67
CA GLU A 357 0.63 18.81 -5.46
C GLU A 357 0.91 20.07 -4.63
N LYS A 358 1.69 21.01 -5.19
CA LYS A 358 1.90 22.38 -4.67
C LYS A 358 2.36 22.41 -3.20
N GLY A 359 3.23 21.48 -2.86
CA GLY A 359 3.77 21.26 -1.50
C GLY A 359 2.74 20.85 -0.45
N ARG A 360 1.52 20.49 -0.85
CA ARG A 360 0.42 20.19 0.06
C ARG A 360 0.74 18.93 0.86
N VAL A 361 0.82 19.10 2.18
CA VAL A 361 0.81 18.01 3.16
C VAL A 361 -0.26 18.32 4.21
N ALA A 362 -0.91 17.30 4.74
CA ALA A 362 -1.92 17.43 5.77
C ALA A 362 -1.87 16.28 6.78
N ARG A 363 -2.45 16.52 7.96
CA ARG A 363 -2.72 15.51 8.97
C ARG A 363 -4.23 15.41 9.21
N LEU A 364 -4.75 14.22 9.44
CA LEU A 364 -6.18 14.01 9.71
C LEU A 364 -6.50 14.43 11.15
N GLU A 365 -7.40 15.40 11.32
CA GLU A 365 -7.70 16.00 12.62
C GLU A 365 -9.22 16.16 12.83
N ARG A 366 -9.68 15.91 14.07
CA ARG A 366 -11.07 16.15 14.51
C ARG A 366 -11.27 17.65 14.81
N ARG A 367 -12.51 18.13 14.75
CA ARG A 367 -12.84 19.55 15.05
C ARG A 367 -12.82 19.82 16.55
#